data_AF-A0A0H4J548-F1
#
_entry.id   AF-A0A0H4J548-F1
#
_cell.length_a   1.000
_cell.length_b   1.000
_cell.length_c   1.000
_cell.angle_alpha   90.00
_cell.angle_beta   90.00
_cell.angle_gamma   90.00
#
_symmetry.space_group_name_H-M   'P 1'
#
loop_
_entity.id
_entity.type
_entity.pdbx_description
1 polymer ?
#
loop_
_entity_poly.entity_id
_entity_poly.type
_entity_poly.pdbx_seq_one_letter_code
_entity_poly.pdbx_strand_id
1 'polypeptide(L)'
;VTGVLKTFAPFAKVIHADIDPAEISKNRTADVPIVGSVKEIIPELTEAVKTQFEQSGAPDLDAWWAFLGNLRETYPLGWTEPEDGLSAPQRVIKRIGELTGPEGIYVAGVG
;
A
#
# COMPACT_ATOMS: atom_id res chain seq x y z
N VAL A 1 9.83 -1.20 6.16
CA VAL A 1 10.20 -0.69 7.51
C VAL A 1 9.34 0.55 7.80
N THR A 2 8.65 0.61 8.95
CA THR A 2 7.68 1.67 9.30
C THR A 2 8.30 2.99 9.75
N GLY A 3 9.64 3.09 9.78
CA GLY A 3 10.35 4.23 10.36
C GLY A 3 10.16 4.28 11.89
N VAL A 4 10.04 5.49 12.45
CA VAL A 4 9.80 5.67 13.88
C VAL A 4 8.34 5.33 14.19
N LEU A 5 8.10 4.29 15.00
CA LEU A 5 6.75 3.77 15.27
C LEU A 5 5.78 4.81 15.84
N LYS A 6 6.27 5.74 16.68
CA LYS A 6 5.46 6.81 17.27
C LYS A 6 4.91 7.80 16.24
N THR A 7 5.56 7.94 15.09
CA THR A 7 5.16 8.86 14.02
C THR A 7 4.46 8.15 12.87
N PHE A 8 4.46 6.81 12.85
CA PHE A 8 3.72 6.04 11.87
C PHE A 8 2.22 6.16 12.17
N ALA A 9 1.40 6.59 11.22
CA ALA A 9 -0.07 6.67 11.30
C ALA A 9 -0.65 7.03 12.69
N PRO A 10 -0.21 8.12 13.36
CA PRO A 10 -0.46 8.35 14.79
C PRO A 10 -1.93 8.56 15.15
N PHE A 11 -2.76 8.94 14.17
CA PHE A 11 -4.18 9.23 14.35
C PHE A 11 -5.11 8.15 13.77
N ALA A 12 -4.57 7.06 13.23
CA ALA A 12 -5.35 6.01 12.59
C ALA A 12 -5.81 4.96 13.60
N LYS A 13 -7.06 4.51 13.43
CA LYS A 13 -7.51 3.21 13.93
C LYS A 13 -6.88 2.09 13.10
N VAL A 14 -6.42 1.03 13.76
CA VAL A 14 -5.64 -0.03 13.13
C VAL A 14 -6.40 -1.34 13.16
N ILE A 15 -6.65 -1.85 11.97
CA ILE A 15 -7.06 -3.23 11.74
C ILE A 15 -5.82 -3.98 11.28
N HIS A 16 -5.45 -5.07 11.97
CA HIS A 16 -4.32 -5.91 11.58
C HIS A 16 -4.80 -7.34 11.38
N ALA A 17 -4.77 -7.80 10.13
CA ALA A 17 -5.11 -9.15 9.72
C ALA A 17 -3.83 -9.91 9.34
N ASP A 18 -3.47 -10.93 10.11
CA ASP A 18 -2.30 -11.77 9.85
C ASP A 18 -2.61 -13.24 10.16
N ILE A 19 -1.98 -14.17 9.43
CA ILE A 19 -2.16 -15.59 9.68
C ILE A 19 -1.34 -16.06 10.89
N ASP A 20 -0.24 -15.37 11.20
CA ASP A 20 0.61 -15.65 12.35
C ASP A 20 0.17 -14.78 13.56
N PRO A 21 -0.35 -15.38 14.64
CA PRO A 21 -0.69 -14.65 15.85
C PRO A 21 0.46 -13.85 16.45
N ALA A 22 1.72 -14.26 16.22
CA ALA A 22 2.90 -13.60 16.78
C ALA A 22 3.21 -12.25 16.09
N GLU A 23 2.73 -12.04 14.86
CA GLU A 23 2.89 -10.76 14.15
C GLU A 23 1.86 -9.72 14.60
N ILE A 24 0.70 -10.16 15.09
CA ILE A 24 -0.34 -9.28 15.61
C ILE A 24 0.17 -8.46 16.79
N SER A 25 0.01 -7.14 16.69
CA SER A 25 0.47 -6.17 17.70
C SER A 25 1.97 -6.18 18.03
N LYS A 26 2.82 -6.90 17.27
CA LYS A 26 4.26 -7.01 17.54
C LYS A 26 4.97 -5.66 17.55
N ASN A 27 4.72 -4.83 16.53
CA ASN A 27 5.35 -3.52 16.37
C ASN A 27 4.39 -2.35 16.66
N ARG A 28 3.09 -2.57 16.49
CA ARG A 28 2.05 -1.56 16.72
C ARG A 28 0.76 -2.26 17.14
N THR A 29 0.18 -1.82 18.24
CA THR A 29 -1.11 -2.31 18.73
C THR A 29 -2.20 -2.15 17.68
N ALA A 30 -2.88 -3.25 17.39
CA ALA A 30 -4.09 -3.26 16.57
C ALA A 30 -5.31 -2.93 17.45
N ASP A 31 -6.17 -2.02 17.00
CA ASP A 31 -7.48 -1.79 17.61
C ASP A 31 -8.42 -2.99 17.31
N VAL A 32 -8.28 -3.59 16.13
CA VAL A 32 -9.03 -4.78 15.71
C VAL A 32 -8.05 -5.82 15.15
N PRO A 33 -7.64 -6.81 15.96
CA PRO A 33 -6.81 -7.92 15.51
C PRO A 33 -7.66 -9.01 14.85
N ILE A 34 -7.22 -9.52 13.70
CA ILE A 34 -7.85 -10.64 12.99
C ILE A 34 -6.77 -11.68 12.70
N VAL A 35 -6.93 -12.89 13.22
CA VAL A 35 -5.99 -13.99 12.96
C VAL A 35 -6.60 -14.92 11.92
N GLY A 36 -5.94 -15.08 10.77
CA GLY A 36 -6.39 -16.02 9.75
C GLY A 36 -5.82 -15.79 8.36
N SER A 37 -6.26 -16.61 7.41
CA SER A 37 -5.84 -16.51 6.02
C SER A 37 -6.46 -15.27 5.36
N VAL A 38 -5.62 -14.40 4.76
CA VAL A 38 -6.11 -13.24 4.01
C VAL A 38 -7.05 -13.62 2.86
N LYS A 39 -6.89 -14.84 2.31
CA LYS A 39 -7.76 -15.39 1.27
C LYS A 39 -9.20 -15.58 1.73
N GLU A 40 -9.41 -15.80 3.04
CA GLU A 40 -10.73 -16.00 3.65
C GLU A 40 -11.24 -14.68 4.24
N ILE A 41 -10.36 -13.93 4.91
CA ILE A 41 -10.71 -12.67 5.58
C ILE A 41 -11.21 -11.61 4.59
N ILE A 42 -10.57 -11.42 3.44
CA ILE A 42 -10.94 -10.35 2.50
C ILE A 42 -12.35 -10.55 1.91
N PRO A 43 -12.74 -11.75 1.44
CA PRO A 43 -14.11 -12.01 1.02
C PRO A 43 -15.16 -11.71 2.10
N GLU A 44 -14.96 -12.21 3.31
CA GLU A 44 -15.88 -11.99 4.43
C GLU A 44 -16.00 -10.51 4.81
N LEU A 45 -14.86 -9.81 4.89
CA LEU A 45 -14.84 -8.38 5.17
C LEU A 45 -15.52 -7.58 4.06
N THR A 46 -15.35 -7.96 2.80
CA THR A 46 -15.98 -7.30 1.65
C THR A 46 -17.50 -7.45 1.72
N GLU A 47 -18.00 -8.65 2.04
CA GLU A 47 -19.43 -8.90 2.21
C GLU A 47 -20.01 -8.10 3.39
N ALA A 48 -19.31 -8.07 4.52
CA ALA A 48 -19.70 -7.28 5.69
C ALA A 48 -19.77 -5.78 5.39
N VAL A 49 -18.75 -5.24 4.71
CA VAL A 49 -18.70 -3.82 4.30
C VAL A 49 -19.82 -3.50 3.31
N LYS A 50 -20.06 -4.36 2.33
CA LYS A 50 -21.16 -4.17 1.37
C LYS A 50 -22.51 -4.12 2.08
N THR A 51 -22.77 -5.09 2.96
CA THR A 51 -23.99 -5.14 3.77
C THR A 51 -24.14 -3.87 4.62
N GLN A 52 -23.05 -3.39 5.23
CA GLN A 52 -23.06 -2.14 6.00
C GLN A 52 -23.40 -0.93 5.12
N PHE A 53 -22.86 -0.85 3.90
CA PHE A 53 -23.14 0.25 2.98
C PHE A 53 -24.57 0.21 2.45
N GLU A 54 -25.15 -0.97 2.24
CA GLU A 54 -26.57 -1.12 1.88
C GLU A 54 -27.49 -0.61 3.00
N GLN A 55 -27.09 -0.76 4.27
CA GLN A 55 -27.88 -0.34 5.43
C GLN A 55 -27.70 1.14 5.78
N SER A 56 -26.47 1.65 5.70
CA SER A 56 -26.11 2.98 6.22
C SER A 56 -25.65 3.98 5.17
N GLY A 57 -25.60 3.56 3.90
CA GLY A 57 -24.97 4.30 2.81
C GLY A 57 -23.45 4.10 2.78
N ALA A 58 -22.86 4.24 1.60
CA ALA A 58 -21.41 4.30 1.47
C ALA A 58 -20.89 5.65 2.01
N PRO A 59 -19.71 5.68 2.65
CA PRO A 59 -19.12 6.93 3.10
C PRO A 59 -18.72 7.79 1.90
N ASP A 60 -18.93 9.10 2.01
CA ASP A 60 -18.33 10.06 1.09
C ASP A 60 -16.82 10.16 1.36
N LEU A 61 -16.02 9.79 0.36
CA LEU A 61 -14.57 9.80 0.41
C LEU A 61 -13.96 10.78 -0.61
N ASP A 62 -14.77 11.65 -1.24
CA ASP A 62 -14.32 12.50 -2.35
C ASP A 62 -13.20 13.45 -1.94
N ALA A 63 -13.33 14.08 -0.76
CA ALA A 63 -12.29 14.96 -0.22
C ALA A 63 -10.97 14.21 0.05
N TRP A 64 -11.06 12.96 0.50
CA TRP A 64 -9.89 12.11 0.72
C TRP A 64 -9.21 11.73 -0.60
N TRP A 65 -10.00 11.34 -1.60
CA TRP A 65 -9.47 11.04 -2.93
C TRP A 65 -8.87 12.28 -3.61
N ALA A 66 -9.46 13.45 -3.46
CA ALA A 66 -8.90 14.71 -3.95
C ALA A 66 -7.55 15.02 -3.30
N PHE A 67 -7.43 14.83 -1.98
CA PHE A 67 -6.16 14.98 -1.26
C PHE A 67 -5.09 14.01 -1.79
N LEU A 68 -5.43 12.72 -1.95
CA LEU A 68 -4.49 11.73 -2.50
C LEU A 68 -4.12 12.01 -3.96
N GLY A 69 -5.06 12.50 -4.76
CA GLY A 69 -4.81 12.94 -6.14
C GLY A 69 -3.77 14.05 -6.19
N ASN A 70 -3.94 15.09 -5.36
CA ASN A 70 -2.99 16.19 -5.25
C ASN A 70 -1.58 15.71 -4.84
N LEU A 71 -1.47 14.76 -3.92
CA LEU A 71 -0.17 14.18 -3.56
C LEU A 71 0.51 13.46 -4.73
N ARG A 72 -0.26 12.71 -5.54
CA ARG A 72 0.26 12.00 -6.72
C ARG A 72 0.74 12.96 -7.81
N GLU A 73 0.05 14.08 -7.98
CA GLU A 73 0.42 15.12 -8.95
C GLU A 73 1.62 15.95 -8.47
N THR A 74 1.65 16.29 -7.19
CA THR A 74 2.72 17.12 -6.60
C THR A 74 4.02 16.35 -6.45
N TYR A 75 3.95 15.06 -6.10
CA TYR A 75 5.10 14.21 -5.83
C TYR A 75 5.08 12.93 -6.69
N PRO A 76 5.15 13.05 -8.03
CA PRO A 76 5.15 11.89 -8.89
C PRO A 76 6.47 11.12 -8.77
N LEU A 77 6.41 9.82 -9.05
CA LEU A 77 7.62 9.01 -9.25
C LEU A 77 8.38 9.53 -10.47
N GLY A 78 9.66 9.85 -10.29
CA GLY A 78 10.52 10.37 -11.35
C GLY A 78 11.98 10.36 -10.93
N TRP A 79 12.84 10.81 -11.83
CA TRP A 79 14.28 10.99 -11.60
C TRP A 79 14.77 12.21 -12.37
N THR A 80 15.91 12.74 -11.95
CA THR A 80 16.66 13.75 -12.71
C THR A 80 17.60 13.02 -13.68
N GLU A 81 17.67 13.47 -14.92
CA GLU A 81 18.61 12.89 -15.89
C GLU A 81 20.06 13.26 -15.47
N PRO A 82 20.99 12.29 -15.46
CA PRO A 82 22.39 12.57 -15.14
C PRO A 82 23.05 13.51 -16.14
N GLU A 83 23.94 14.40 -15.66
CA GLU A 83 24.72 15.32 -16.50
C GLU A 83 26.03 14.71 -17.02
N ASP A 84 26.43 13.55 -16.49
CA ASP A 84 27.68 12.85 -16.80
C ASP A 84 27.62 12.00 -18.09
N GLY A 85 26.48 12.04 -18.80
CA GLY A 85 26.23 11.27 -20.00
C GLY A 85 25.89 9.80 -19.76
N LEU A 86 25.80 9.35 -18.50
CA LEU A 86 25.36 8.00 -18.15
C LEU A 86 23.83 7.91 -18.06
N SER A 87 23.29 6.70 -18.18
CA SER A 87 21.85 6.47 -18.05
C SER A 87 21.42 6.38 -16.59
N ALA A 88 20.31 7.03 -16.25
CA ALA A 88 19.65 6.86 -14.96
C ALA A 88 19.24 5.38 -14.73
N PRO A 89 19.57 4.75 -13.59
CA PRO A 89 19.17 3.36 -13.33
C PRO A 89 17.64 3.18 -13.34
N GLN A 90 16.89 4.20 -12.92
CA GLN A 90 15.43 4.22 -12.98
C GLN A 90 14.92 4.09 -14.42
N ARG A 91 15.61 4.71 -15.38
CA ARG A 91 15.28 4.60 -16.82
C ARG A 91 15.46 3.17 -17.32
N VAL A 92 16.52 2.49 -16.88
CA VAL A 92 16.78 1.09 -17.24
C VAL A 92 15.65 0.19 -16.71
N ILE A 93 15.30 0.33 -15.43
CA ILE A 93 14.23 -0.47 -14.81
C ILE A 93 12.88 -0.21 -15.49
N LYS A 94 12.53 1.06 -15.73
CA LYS A 94 11.30 1.42 -16.44
C LYS A 94 11.27 0.77 -17.83
N ARG A 95 12.38 0.84 -18.57
CA ARG A 95 12.44 0.31 -19.95
C ARG A 95 12.32 -1.20 -20.00
N ILE A 96 12.93 -1.91 -19.05
CA ILE A 96 12.73 -3.36 -18.91
C ILE A 96 11.25 -3.65 -18.64
N GLY A 97 10.63 -2.93 -17.70
CA GLY A 97 9.20 -3.07 -17.39
C GLY A 97 8.29 -2.94 -18.61
N GLU A 98 8.48 -1.88 -19.40
CA GLU A 98 7.71 -1.64 -20.63
C GLU A 98 7.87 -2.74 -21.68
N LEU A 99 9.07 -3.33 -21.78
CA LEU A 99 9.38 -4.36 -22.78
C LEU A 99 8.97 -5.77 -22.35
N THR A 100 8.98 -6.07 -21.05
CA THR A 100 8.62 -7.38 -20.53
C THR A 100 7.10 -7.59 -20.49
N GLY A 101 6.32 -6.53 -20.27
CA GLY A 101 4.87 -6.63 -20.13
C GLY A 101 4.43 -7.15 -18.75
N PRO A 102 3.11 -7.31 -18.52
CA PRO A 102 2.54 -7.54 -17.19
C PRO A 102 2.87 -8.91 -16.57
N GLU A 103 3.19 -9.90 -17.39
CA GLU A 103 3.52 -11.28 -16.95
C GLU A 103 5.00 -11.43 -16.55
N GLY A 104 5.75 -10.33 -16.50
CA GLY A 104 7.17 -10.33 -16.16
C GLY A 104 7.45 -10.81 -14.74
N ILE A 105 8.43 -11.70 -14.59
CA ILE A 105 8.96 -12.12 -13.29
C ILE A 105 10.26 -11.34 -13.03
N TYR A 106 10.29 -10.58 -11.93
CA TYR A 106 11.45 -9.79 -11.51
C TYR A 106 12.14 -10.43 -10.30
N VAL A 107 13.46 -10.58 -10.38
CA VAL A 107 14.31 -11.05 -9.29
C VAL A 107 15.40 -10.03 -9.08
N ALA A 108 15.57 -9.56 -7.84
CA ALA A 108 16.54 -8.52 -7.49
C ALA A 108 17.45 -8.99 -6.33
N GLY A 109 18.67 -8.45 -6.29
CA GLY A 109 19.52 -8.50 -5.11
C GLY A 109 19.09 -7.46 -4.06
N VAL A 110 20.05 -6.95 -3.29
CA VAL A 110 19.81 -5.87 -2.31
C VAL A 110 20.65 -4.65 -2.71
N GLY A 111 20.06 -3.46 -2.68
CA GLY A 111 20.68 -2.19 -3.02
C GLY A 111 19.78 -0.99 -2.75
#